data_AF-J9EJS7-F1
#
_entry.id   AF-J9EJS7-F1
#
_cell.length_a   1.000
_cell.length_b   1.000
_cell.length_c   1.000
_cell.angle_alpha   90.00
_cell.angle_beta   90.00
_cell.angle_gamma   90.00
#
_symmetry.space_group_name_H-M   'P 1'
#
loop_
_entity.id
_entity.type
_entity.pdbx_description
1 polymer ?
#
loop_
_entity_poly.entity_id
_entity_poly.type
_entity_poly.pdbx_seq_one_letter_code
_entity_poly.pdbx_strand_id
1 'polypeptide(L)'
;MNERFTNESGRDVWVIPGMAGIGFGVMGPVKHGVTSSLLRAVIDRAIKIPDIASTAAMAVLKKLGINGGTSTGTNFIAALHLAATHDKASLFNNQRLIIATILGDTGDYYESSYYNRTWISENFSVHGGLEVYDCWIKEIEEAFKFGSDPLISGHERCDQANAANMIDFRSRRTTCCL
;
A
#
# COMPACT_ATOMS: atom_id res chain seq x y z
N MET A 1 -0.70 -12.18 -15.65
CA MET A 1 0.19 -11.09 -16.12
C MET A 1 -0.63 -10.14 -17.00
N ASN A 2 -1.17 -9.05 -16.45
CA ASN A 2 -1.71 -7.89 -17.20
C ASN A 2 -2.16 -6.79 -16.22
N GLU A 3 -1.28 -6.41 -15.29
CA GLU A 3 -1.53 -5.28 -14.37
C GLU A 3 -0.68 -4.08 -14.78
N ARG A 4 -0.90 -3.60 -16.01
CA ARG A 4 -0.31 -2.35 -16.49
C ARG A 4 -1.06 -1.17 -15.87
N PHE A 5 -0.36 -0.04 -15.75
CA PHE A 5 -0.90 1.24 -15.27
C PHE A 5 -2.31 1.51 -15.81
N THR A 6 -3.29 1.73 -14.93
CA THR A 6 -4.59 2.26 -15.33
C THR A 6 -4.44 3.71 -15.79
N ASN A 7 -5.17 4.14 -16.82
CA ASN A 7 -5.22 5.57 -17.18
C ASN A 7 -6.00 6.42 -16.15
N GLU A 8 -6.57 5.76 -15.13
CA GLU A 8 -7.23 6.41 -14.02
C GLU A 8 -6.24 6.94 -12.99
N SER A 9 -6.22 8.27 -12.84
CA SER A 9 -5.45 8.93 -11.79
C SER A 9 -5.99 8.58 -10.40
N GLY A 10 -5.11 8.54 -9.40
CA GLY A 10 -5.50 8.44 -7.99
C GLY A 10 -6.00 9.76 -7.39
N ARG A 11 -6.21 10.81 -8.19
CA ARG A 11 -6.56 12.16 -7.71
C ARG A 11 -7.86 12.19 -6.93
N ASP A 12 -8.91 11.62 -7.53
CA ASP A 12 -10.27 11.72 -6.99
C ASP A 12 -10.50 10.79 -5.79
N VAL A 13 -9.50 9.95 -5.48
CA VAL A 13 -9.51 9.03 -4.34
C VAL A 13 -8.49 9.43 -3.26
N TRP A 14 -7.68 10.45 -3.50
CA TRP A 14 -6.72 10.93 -2.53
C TRP A 14 -7.38 11.93 -1.58
N VAL A 15 -7.20 11.71 -0.28
CA VAL A 15 -7.78 12.52 0.79
C VAL A 15 -6.71 12.91 1.79
N ILE A 16 -6.82 14.11 2.35
CA ILE A 16 -5.90 14.59 3.39
C ILE A 16 -6.41 14.09 4.75
N PRO A 17 -5.51 13.63 5.63
CA PRO A 17 -4.10 13.38 5.39
C PRO A 17 -3.91 12.06 4.65
N GLY A 18 -3.18 12.11 3.54
CA GLY A 18 -2.63 10.92 2.93
C GLY A 18 -1.26 10.60 3.52
N MET A 19 -0.54 9.68 2.89
CA MET A 19 0.87 9.44 3.21
C MET A 19 1.74 10.66 2.87
N ALA A 20 2.70 10.98 3.74
CA ALA A 20 3.64 12.07 3.52
C ALA A 20 4.60 11.73 2.37
N GLY A 21 4.78 12.66 1.43
CA GLY A 21 5.83 12.60 0.42
C GLY A 21 5.67 11.54 -0.68
N ILE A 22 4.57 10.77 -0.72
CA ILE A 22 4.32 9.73 -1.73
C ILE A 22 2.89 9.77 -2.29
N GLY A 23 2.72 9.32 -3.55
CA GLY A 23 1.43 9.29 -4.24
C GLY A 23 0.99 10.64 -4.82
N PHE A 24 -0.30 10.97 -4.73
CA PHE A 24 -0.83 12.29 -5.07
C PHE A 24 -0.54 13.25 -3.90
N GLY A 25 0.73 13.49 -3.60
CA GLY A 25 1.12 14.35 -2.48
C GLY A 25 0.84 15.84 -2.75
N VAL A 26 1.31 16.71 -1.86
CA VAL A 26 1.22 18.19 -2.04
C VAL A 26 1.83 18.68 -3.36
N MET A 27 2.74 17.91 -3.95
CA MET A 27 3.37 18.17 -5.25
C MET A 27 2.52 17.71 -6.46
N GLY A 28 1.35 17.11 -6.22
CA GLY A 28 0.48 16.52 -7.24
C GLY A 28 0.94 15.13 -7.72
N PRO A 29 0.29 14.57 -8.75
CA PRO A 29 0.64 13.26 -9.27
C PRO A 29 1.94 13.35 -10.09
N VAL A 30 2.67 12.24 -10.17
CA VAL A 30 3.72 12.09 -11.19
C VAL A 30 3.08 12.22 -12.58
N LYS A 31 3.57 13.15 -13.38
CA LYS A 31 3.06 13.44 -14.74
C LYS A 31 4.06 12.95 -15.78
N HIS A 32 3.65 11.99 -16.60
CA HIS A 32 4.49 11.45 -17.67
C HIS A 32 4.94 12.57 -18.63
N GLY A 33 6.25 12.62 -18.94
CA GLY A 33 6.85 13.65 -19.80
C GLY A 33 7.06 15.01 -19.14
N VAL A 34 6.58 15.21 -17.91
CA VAL A 34 6.77 16.45 -17.13
C VAL A 34 7.69 16.18 -15.94
N THR A 35 7.47 15.10 -15.21
CA THR A 35 8.38 14.64 -14.16
C THR A 35 9.51 13.85 -14.81
N SER A 36 10.71 14.41 -14.86
CA SER A 36 11.84 13.89 -15.64
C SER A 36 12.48 12.60 -15.08
N SER A 37 12.13 12.19 -13.86
CA SER A 37 12.76 11.05 -13.19
C SER A 37 12.05 9.70 -13.38
N LEU A 38 10.80 9.67 -13.87
CA LEU A 38 10.05 8.42 -14.03
C LEU A 38 10.04 7.95 -15.50
N LEU A 39 10.81 6.90 -15.79
CA LEU A 39 10.78 6.20 -17.08
C LEU A 39 9.76 5.05 -17.02
N ARG A 40 8.55 5.27 -17.54
CA ARG A 40 7.48 4.24 -17.53
C ARG A 40 7.90 2.91 -18.17
N ALA A 41 8.78 2.97 -19.17
CA ALA A 41 9.24 1.79 -19.90
C ALA A 41 9.99 0.75 -19.03
N VAL A 42 10.51 1.15 -17.86
CA VAL A 42 11.19 0.23 -16.93
C VAL A 42 10.29 -0.25 -15.78
N ILE A 43 8.98 0.05 -15.82
CA ILE A 43 8.02 -0.33 -14.78
C ILE A 43 7.05 -1.38 -15.34
N ASP A 44 7.12 -2.59 -14.81
CA ASP A 44 6.25 -3.70 -15.23
C ASP A 44 4.81 -3.57 -14.72
N ARG A 45 4.65 -3.15 -13.46
CA ARG A 45 3.37 -3.08 -12.74
C ARG A 45 3.31 -1.86 -11.83
N ALA A 46 2.10 -1.33 -11.65
CA ALA A 46 1.80 -0.31 -10.65
C ALA A 46 0.68 -0.81 -9.75
N ILE A 47 0.91 -0.84 -8.44
CA ILE A 47 -0.02 -1.36 -7.44
C ILE A 47 -0.50 -0.18 -6.58
N LYS A 48 -1.82 -0.05 -6.40
CA LYS A 48 -2.42 0.95 -5.51
C LYS A 48 -2.53 0.34 -4.11
N ILE A 49 -2.05 1.06 -3.10
CA ILE A 49 -2.07 0.63 -1.70
C ILE A 49 -2.84 1.69 -0.89
N PRO A 50 -3.79 1.30 -0.02
CA PRO A 50 -4.48 2.25 0.86
C PRO A 50 -3.51 2.93 1.84
N ASP A 51 -3.67 4.25 2.05
CA ASP A 51 -2.82 5.02 2.97
C ASP A 51 -2.85 4.46 4.40
N ILE A 52 -4.03 4.03 4.86
CA ILE A 52 -4.19 3.43 6.19
C ILE A 52 -3.51 2.06 6.31
N ALA A 53 -3.52 1.27 5.24
CA ALA A 53 -2.82 -0.01 5.18
C ALA A 53 -1.30 0.22 5.26
N SER A 54 -0.76 1.16 4.47
CA SER A 54 0.66 1.52 4.52
C SER A 54 1.10 2.04 5.89
N THR A 55 0.23 2.81 6.56
CA THR A 55 0.47 3.28 7.93
C THR A 55 0.47 2.12 8.93
N ALA A 56 -0.47 1.17 8.80
CA ALA A 56 -0.51 -0.04 9.61
C ALA A 56 0.74 -0.93 9.39
N ALA A 57 1.17 -1.08 8.13
CA ALA A 57 2.39 -1.81 7.78
C ALA A 57 3.63 -1.22 8.44
N MET A 58 3.71 0.10 8.56
CA MET A 58 4.80 0.79 9.25
C MET A 58 4.92 0.34 10.72
N ALA A 59 3.78 0.17 11.41
CA ALA A 59 3.75 -0.35 12.78
C ALA A 59 4.12 -1.82 12.86
N VAL A 60 3.67 -2.66 11.92
CA VAL A 60 4.07 -4.08 11.85
C VAL A 60 5.58 -4.21 11.65
N LEU A 61 6.16 -3.45 10.71
CA LEU A 61 7.60 -3.44 10.45
C LEU A 61 8.42 -3.02 11.67
N LYS A 62 7.96 -2.02 12.44
CA LYS A 62 8.62 -1.62 13.69
C LYS A 62 8.69 -2.77 14.69
N LYS A 63 7.62 -3.58 14.82
CA LYS A 63 7.62 -4.80 15.66
C LYS A 63 8.61 -5.86 15.17
N LEU A 64 8.87 -5.89 13.86
CA LEU A 64 9.87 -6.76 13.22
C LEU A 64 11.30 -6.18 13.29
N GLY A 65 11.49 -5.02 13.94
CA GLY A 65 12.79 -4.37 14.10
C GLY A 65 13.21 -3.45 12.95
N ILE A 66 12.29 -3.13 12.02
CA ILE A 66 12.55 -2.24 10.89
C ILE A 66 11.91 -0.87 11.17
N ASN A 67 12.75 0.15 11.34
CA ASN A 67 12.31 1.53 11.60
C ASN A 67 12.25 2.35 10.30
N GLY A 68 11.14 2.31 9.58
CA GLY A 68 10.97 3.04 8.32
C GLY A 68 9.68 3.85 8.28
N GLY A 69 9.58 4.82 7.38
CA GLY A 69 8.37 5.61 7.15
C GLY A 69 7.23 4.87 6.45
N THR A 70 6.13 5.58 6.17
CA THR A 70 4.92 5.03 5.51
C THR A 70 5.18 4.53 4.08
N SER A 71 6.17 5.11 3.38
CA SER A 71 6.63 4.61 2.07
C SER A 71 7.23 3.21 2.16
N THR A 72 7.95 2.92 3.24
CA THR A 72 8.45 1.57 3.54
C THR A 72 7.30 0.60 3.79
N GLY A 73 6.25 1.04 4.51
CA GLY A 73 5.03 0.26 4.69
C GLY A 73 4.33 -0.08 3.37
N THR A 74 4.23 0.89 2.45
CA THR A 74 3.69 0.71 1.10
C THR A 74 4.45 -0.38 0.34
N ASN A 75 5.78 -0.26 0.35
CA ASN A 75 6.69 -1.19 -0.31
C ASN A 75 6.61 -2.62 0.29
N PHE A 76 6.38 -2.73 1.59
CA PHE A 76 6.21 -4.00 2.27
C PHE A 76 4.91 -4.70 1.89
N ILE A 77 3.78 -3.99 1.86
CA ILE A 77 2.50 -4.56 1.42
C ILE A 77 2.60 -5.01 -0.04
N ALA A 78 3.20 -4.20 -0.92
CA ALA A 78 3.42 -4.59 -2.31
C ALA A 78 4.26 -5.87 -2.43
N ALA A 79 5.31 -6.01 -1.62
CA ALA A 79 6.13 -7.22 -1.59
C ALA A 79 5.32 -8.45 -1.13
N LEU A 80 4.49 -8.33 -0.10
CA LEU A 80 3.61 -9.40 0.36
C LEU A 80 2.59 -9.80 -0.71
N HIS A 81 1.95 -8.82 -1.35
CA HIS A 81 1.02 -9.05 -2.46
C HIS A 81 1.69 -9.79 -3.62
N LEU A 82 2.89 -9.36 -4.03
CA LEU A 82 3.66 -10.01 -5.09
C LEU A 82 4.06 -11.44 -4.71
N ALA A 83 4.45 -11.67 -3.46
CA ALA A 83 4.80 -13.01 -2.98
C ALA A 83 3.58 -13.95 -2.99
N ALA A 84 2.42 -13.47 -2.55
CA ALA A 84 1.19 -14.25 -2.45
C ALA A 84 0.55 -14.55 -3.82
N THR A 85 0.67 -13.62 -4.77
CA THR A 85 0.11 -13.76 -6.13
C THR A 85 1.07 -14.37 -7.14
N HIS A 86 2.31 -14.66 -6.76
CA HIS A 86 3.27 -15.30 -7.64
C HIS A 86 2.85 -16.74 -7.96
N ASP A 87 2.78 -17.07 -9.24
CA ASP A 87 2.50 -18.43 -9.68
C ASP A 87 3.69 -19.34 -9.40
N LYS A 88 3.51 -20.28 -8.46
CA LYS A 88 4.54 -21.26 -8.10
C LYS A 88 5.00 -22.11 -9.28
N ALA A 89 4.15 -22.33 -10.28
CA ALA A 89 4.50 -23.08 -11.49
C ALA A 89 5.44 -22.30 -12.42
N SER A 90 5.57 -20.98 -12.22
CA SER A 90 6.47 -20.12 -13.01
C SER A 90 7.92 -20.09 -12.50
N LEU A 91 8.19 -20.70 -11.34
CA LEU A 91 9.54 -20.80 -10.78
C LEU A 91 10.35 -21.86 -11.52
N PHE A 92 11.42 -21.44 -12.19
CA PHE A 92 12.36 -22.37 -12.82
C PHE A 92 13.07 -23.21 -11.75
N ASN A 93 13.14 -24.53 -11.93
CA ASN A 93 13.84 -25.47 -11.05
C ASN A 93 13.46 -25.41 -9.56
N ASN A 94 12.20 -25.12 -9.21
CA ASN A 94 11.72 -24.97 -7.82
C ASN A 94 12.53 -23.95 -7.00
N GLN A 95 13.11 -22.94 -7.65
CA GLN A 95 13.88 -21.91 -6.94
C GLN A 95 12.99 -21.04 -6.05
N ARG A 96 13.57 -20.52 -4.95
CA ARG A 96 12.89 -19.61 -4.04
C ARG A 96 12.67 -18.26 -4.73
N LEU A 97 11.45 -17.72 -4.63
CA LEU A 97 11.17 -16.32 -5.00
C LEU A 97 11.90 -15.37 -4.04
N ILE A 98 12.69 -14.45 -4.59
CA ILE A 98 13.36 -13.39 -3.83
C ILE A 98 12.76 -12.06 -4.27
N ILE A 99 12.25 -11.28 -3.32
CA ILE A 99 11.73 -9.94 -3.54
C ILE A 99 12.66 -8.97 -2.84
N ALA A 100 13.32 -8.11 -3.62
CA ALA A 100 14.05 -6.96 -3.08
C ALA A 100 13.11 -5.75 -3.02
N THR A 101 13.21 -4.99 -1.94
CA THR A 101 12.41 -3.78 -1.75
C THR A 101 13.26 -2.66 -1.15
N ILE A 102 12.78 -1.43 -1.26
CA ILE A 102 13.48 -0.23 -0.80
C ILE A 102 12.87 0.25 0.52
N LEU A 103 13.71 0.52 1.50
CA LEU A 103 13.32 1.29 2.67
C LEU A 103 13.53 2.77 2.32
N GLY A 104 12.48 3.59 2.46
CA GLY A 104 12.53 5.00 2.09
C GLY A 104 13.37 5.81 3.06
N ASP A 105 12.70 6.41 4.05
CA ASP A 105 13.31 7.17 5.13
C ASP A 105 13.11 6.48 6.49
N THR A 106 13.80 7.00 7.51
CA THR A 106 13.65 6.52 8.89
C THR A 106 12.25 6.80 9.42
N GLY A 107 11.78 5.89 10.27
CA GLY A 107 10.54 6.06 11.01
C GLY A 107 10.55 7.24 11.99
N ASP A 108 11.73 7.72 12.41
CA ASP A 108 11.88 8.72 13.46
C ASP A 108 11.20 10.07 13.12
N TYR A 109 11.08 10.38 11.82
CA TYR A 109 10.37 11.59 11.36
C TYR A 109 8.86 11.56 11.64
N TYR A 110 8.32 10.39 11.99
CA TYR A 110 6.89 10.14 12.07
C TYR A 110 6.40 9.77 13.49
N GLU A 111 7.27 9.88 14.49
CA GLU A 111 6.94 9.59 15.90
C GLU A 111 5.76 10.41 16.42
N SER A 112 5.61 11.66 15.95
CA SER A 112 4.49 12.53 16.32
C SER A 112 3.24 12.37 15.43
N SER A 113 3.31 11.60 14.34
CA SER A 113 2.24 11.43 13.35
C SER A 113 1.86 9.96 13.14
N TYR A 114 2.39 9.30 12.10
CA TYR A 114 1.98 7.95 11.70
C TYR A 114 2.34 6.84 12.71
N TYR A 115 3.24 7.08 13.66
CA TYR A 115 3.46 6.18 14.80
C TYR A 115 2.59 6.53 16.03
N ASN A 116 1.97 7.71 16.04
CA ASN A 116 1.14 8.18 17.13
C ASN A 116 -0.32 7.79 16.89
N ARG A 117 -0.82 6.83 17.68
CA ARG A 117 -2.22 6.38 17.60
C ARG A 117 -3.25 7.49 17.83
N THR A 118 -2.95 8.46 18.70
CA THR A 118 -3.83 9.62 18.91
C THR A 118 -3.94 10.44 17.64
N TRP A 119 -2.79 10.71 17.00
CA TRP A 119 -2.77 11.43 15.73
C TRP A 119 -3.56 10.68 14.65
N ILE A 120 -3.38 9.36 14.53
CA ILE A 120 -4.16 8.52 13.59
C ILE A 120 -5.67 8.64 13.90
N SER A 121 -6.08 8.57 15.16
CA SER A 121 -7.49 8.70 15.53
C SER A 121 -8.09 10.04 15.12
N GLU A 122 -7.33 11.13 15.24
CA GLU A 122 -7.76 12.48 14.91
C GLU A 122 -7.77 12.76 13.40
N ASN A 123 -6.84 12.15 12.66
CA ASN A 123 -6.53 12.52 11.29
C ASN A 123 -6.96 11.49 10.24
N PHE A 124 -7.02 10.20 10.57
CA PHE A 124 -7.33 9.12 9.62
C PHE A 124 -8.81 8.69 9.65
N SER A 125 -9.72 9.50 10.19
CA SER A 125 -11.15 9.19 10.27
C SER A 125 -11.79 8.91 8.91
N VAL A 126 -11.42 9.65 7.86
CA VAL A 126 -11.88 9.43 6.47
C VAL A 126 -11.40 8.09 5.91
N HIS A 127 -10.28 7.58 6.41
CA HIS A 127 -9.76 6.25 6.07
C HIS A 127 -10.32 5.14 6.97
N GLY A 128 -11.29 5.45 7.83
CA GLY A 128 -11.91 4.52 8.77
C GLY A 128 -11.31 4.47 10.17
N GLY A 129 -10.36 5.35 10.47
CA GLY A 129 -9.81 5.56 11.81
C GLY A 129 -9.11 4.34 12.41
N LEU A 130 -9.02 4.31 13.75
CA LEU A 130 -8.29 3.26 14.45
C LEU A 130 -8.87 1.85 14.27
N GLU A 131 -10.18 1.72 14.01
CA GLU A 131 -10.81 0.42 13.78
C GLU A 131 -10.27 -0.25 12.50
N VAL A 132 -10.27 0.47 11.38
CA VAL A 132 -9.74 -0.04 10.11
C VAL A 132 -8.23 -0.20 10.19
N TYR A 133 -7.52 0.74 10.84
CA TYR A 133 -6.07 0.63 11.09
C TYR A 133 -5.69 -0.66 11.84
N ASP A 134 -6.39 -0.97 12.94
CA ASP A 134 -6.12 -2.16 13.75
C ASP A 134 -6.49 -3.46 13.02
N CYS A 135 -7.51 -3.42 12.17
CA CYS A 135 -7.81 -4.53 11.26
C CYS A 135 -6.65 -4.76 10.29
N TRP A 136 -6.15 -3.72 9.62
CA TRP A 136 -5.03 -3.83 8.70
C TRP A 136 -3.75 -4.34 9.37
N ILE A 137 -3.46 -3.95 10.62
CA ILE A 137 -2.34 -4.54 11.38
C ILE A 137 -2.47 -6.06 11.44
N LYS A 138 -3.65 -6.59 11.81
CA LYS A 138 -3.88 -8.04 11.92
C LYS A 138 -3.73 -8.74 10.59
N GLU A 139 -4.32 -8.18 9.53
CA GLU A 139 -4.25 -8.73 8.17
C GLU A 139 -2.82 -8.82 7.66
N ILE A 140 -2.01 -7.78 7.90
CA ILE A 140 -0.61 -7.73 7.47
C ILE A 140 0.24 -8.72 8.28
N GLU A 141 0.01 -8.85 9.58
CA GLU A 141 0.68 -9.85 10.42
C GLU A 141 0.33 -11.28 10.00
N GLU A 142 -0.93 -11.56 9.68
CA GLU A 142 -1.37 -12.85 9.13
C GLU A 142 -0.72 -13.14 7.77
N ALA A 143 -0.74 -12.16 6.85
CA ALA A 143 -0.13 -12.28 5.54
C ALA A 143 1.37 -12.55 5.61
N PHE A 144 2.09 -11.84 6.47
CA PHE A 144 3.52 -12.08 6.67
C PHE A 144 3.79 -13.49 7.20
N LYS A 145 2.94 -13.99 8.10
CA LYS A 145 3.12 -15.31 8.73
C LYS A 145 2.72 -16.48 7.83
N PHE A 146 1.62 -16.35 7.09
CA PHE A 146 1.00 -17.46 6.37
C PHE A 146 1.14 -17.35 4.83
N GLY A 147 1.63 -16.23 4.33
CA GLY A 147 1.81 -16.00 2.89
C GLY A 147 0.49 -15.74 2.15
N SER A 148 -0.55 -15.25 2.84
CA SER A 148 -1.76 -14.74 2.21
C SER A 148 -1.54 -13.34 1.61
N ASP A 149 -2.41 -12.94 0.69
CA ASP A 149 -2.36 -11.61 0.07
C ASP A 149 -3.07 -10.57 0.95
N PRO A 150 -2.34 -9.65 1.61
CA PRO A 150 -2.96 -8.68 2.51
C PRO A 150 -3.79 -7.64 1.76
N LEU A 151 -3.52 -7.37 0.48
CA LEU A 151 -4.33 -6.41 -0.27
C LEU A 151 -5.70 -6.98 -0.57
N ILE A 152 -5.78 -8.25 -0.99
CA ILE A 152 -7.07 -8.90 -1.24
C ILE A 152 -7.83 -9.05 0.08
N SER A 153 -7.23 -9.67 1.09
CA SER A 153 -7.91 -9.97 2.35
C SER A 153 -8.24 -8.72 3.16
N GLY A 154 -7.36 -7.72 3.17
CA GLY A 154 -7.58 -6.44 3.85
C GLY A 154 -8.69 -5.62 3.20
N HIS A 155 -8.74 -5.55 1.86
CA HIS A 155 -9.88 -4.95 1.18
C HIS A 155 -11.18 -5.71 1.46
N GLU A 156 -11.12 -7.04 1.62
CA GLU A 156 -12.27 -7.88 1.94
C GLU A 156 -12.80 -7.68 3.36
N ARG A 157 -11.89 -7.60 4.33
CA ARG A 157 -12.22 -7.68 5.77
C ARG A 157 -12.20 -6.33 6.49
N CYS A 158 -11.26 -5.44 6.14
CA CYS A 158 -11.05 -4.19 6.87
C CYS A 158 -11.81 -3.02 6.25
N ASP A 159 -11.83 -2.93 4.93
CA ASP A 159 -12.44 -1.80 4.23
C ASP A 159 -13.98 -1.87 4.22
N GLN A 160 -14.56 -3.04 4.53
CA GLN A 160 -16.02 -3.20 4.61
C GLN A 160 -16.63 -2.64 5.91
N ALA A 161 -15.83 -2.39 6.95
CA ALA A 161 -16.31 -1.78 8.18
C ALA A 161 -16.82 -0.32 7.99
N ASN A 162 -16.49 0.32 6.86
CA ASN A 162 -16.85 1.71 6.53
C ASN A 162 -17.58 1.88 5.18
N ALA A 163 -18.36 0.87 4.75
CA ALA A 163 -19.05 0.85 3.46
C ALA A 163 -20.00 2.04 3.18
N ALA A 164 -20.35 2.85 4.18
CA ALA A 164 -21.17 4.04 3.98
C ALA A 164 -20.40 5.24 3.37
N ASN A 165 -19.06 5.29 3.47
CA ASN A 165 -18.25 6.44 3.02
C ASN A 165 -16.95 6.08 2.28
N MET A 166 -16.61 4.78 2.12
CA MET A 166 -15.39 4.39 1.41
C MET A 166 -15.57 4.32 -0.11
N ILE A 167 -14.59 4.83 -0.83
CA ILE A 167 -14.48 4.69 -2.29
C ILE A 167 -14.15 3.22 -2.60
N ASP A 168 -15.06 2.53 -3.28
CA ASP A 168 -14.90 1.13 -3.62
C ASP A 168 -13.82 0.92 -4.70
N PHE A 169 -12.62 0.52 -4.26
CA PHE A 169 -11.53 0.09 -5.14
C PHE A 169 -11.83 -1.21 -5.91
N ARG A 170 -12.87 -1.98 -5.54
CA ARG A 170 -13.29 -3.21 -6.25
C ARG A 170 -14.06 -2.90 -7.53
N SER A 171 -14.92 -1.88 -7.54
CA SER A 171 -15.70 -1.46 -8.73
C SER A 171 -14.84 -1.03 -9.93
N ARG A 172 -13.58 -0.65 -9.67
CA ARG A 172 -12.61 -0.26 -10.71
C ARG A 172 -11.64 -1.38 -11.11
N ARG A 173 -11.98 -2.64 -10.87
CA ARG A 173 -11.39 -3.79 -11.58
C ARG A 173 -11.91 -3.91 -13.02
N THR A 174 -12.12 -2.78 -13.70
CA THR A 174 -12.66 -2.76 -15.06
C THR A 174 -11.53 -2.53 -16.06
N THR A 175 -11.17 -3.64 -16.72
CA THR A 175 -10.48 -3.73 -18.02
C THR A 175 -9.19 -2.93 -18.18
N CYS A 176 -8.07 -3.66 -18.05
CA CYS A 176 -6.80 -3.31 -18.68
C CYS A 176 -6.98 -3.29 -20.21
N CYS A 177 -6.83 -2.12 -20.84
CA CYS A 177 -6.80 -1.99 -22.30
C CYS A 177 -5.50 -1.35 -22.78
N LEU A 178 -5.17 -1.72 -24.01
CA LEU A 178 -3.98 -1.46 -24.83
C LEU A 178 -3.50 0.00 -24.83
#